data_AF-A0A9P8CV68-F1
#
_entry.id   AF-A0A9P8CV68-F1
#
_cell.length_a   1.000
_cell.length_b   1.000
_cell.length_c   1.000
_cell.angle_alpha   90.00
_cell.angle_beta   90.00
_cell.angle_gamma   90.00
#
_symmetry.space_group_name_H-M   'P 1'
#
loop_
_entity.id
_entity.type
_entity.pdbx_description
1 polymer ?
#
loop_
_entity_poly.entity_id
_entity_poly.type
_entity_poly.pdbx_seq_one_letter_code
_entity_poly.pdbx_strand_id
1 'polypeptide(L)'
;MTANPRYSSKTDIYALGVVMGELMDEADEPPDEYRTLWKRCMEKDPEKRPTLDEIVATFRDIPDLDDSLDNGQGIETLITQAHNDYKEGQRLYRGEGTDINLAEAAERFRRAAKLGLKQAQYDLGMMYQRGEGILREPAKAIEWLQKAADQGYAPAQTSLGMAFRDGQGVPQDTDKAHALLEAATKQGYVCAYCNLAEMYGHGHGVEQNFTKAIELYRKAADLECTAAQVLLGVFYATGTGVRQDYMETARFVRRAAEKGHPEAMCKLGFMYSNGQGVPEDHKKAQEWWHKAAEADNREAQCHVGLLYINGEGVLKDKQKGLNWLTRAKQQGDEYARYLHDVLSGHEYRGEREARTLPMIQTVILLDF
;
A
#
# COMPACT_ATOMS: atom_id res chain seq x y z
N MET A 1 8.52 41.83 -2.98
CA MET A 1 7.40 41.83 -2.02
C MET A 1 6.17 41.34 -2.76
N THR A 2 5.91 40.03 -2.69
CA THR A 2 4.78 39.38 -3.36
C THR A 2 3.49 39.75 -2.62
N ALA A 3 2.64 40.52 -3.28
CA ALA A 3 1.35 40.91 -2.76
C ALA A 3 0.50 39.65 -2.54
N ASN A 4 0.06 39.46 -1.31
CA ASN A 4 -1.00 38.52 -0.97
C ASN A 4 -2.22 38.88 -1.83
N PRO A 5 -2.86 37.95 -2.56
CA PRO A 5 -4.08 38.27 -3.30
C PRO A 5 -5.12 38.71 -2.26
N ARG A 6 -5.52 39.98 -2.34
CA ARG A 6 -6.58 40.52 -1.50
C ARG A 6 -7.88 39.90 -1.99
N TYR A 7 -8.38 38.90 -1.27
CA TYR A 7 -9.76 38.44 -1.37
C TYR A 7 -10.67 39.66 -1.21
N SER A 8 -11.31 40.10 -2.29
CA SER A 8 -12.03 41.38 -2.32
C SER A 8 -13.54 41.24 -2.25
N SER A 9 -14.09 40.03 -2.17
CA SER A 9 -15.50 39.81 -1.90
C SER A 9 -15.67 39.00 -0.61
N LYS A 10 -16.69 39.34 0.19
CA LYS A 10 -17.07 38.56 1.38
C LYS A 10 -17.36 37.09 1.02
N THR A 11 -17.90 36.85 -0.16
CA THR A 11 -18.26 35.53 -0.69
C THR A 11 -17.05 34.61 -0.89
N ASP A 12 -15.93 35.13 -1.39
CA ASP A 12 -14.70 34.35 -1.55
C ASP A 12 -14.15 33.89 -0.19
N ILE A 13 -14.22 34.76 0.82
CA ILE A 13 -13.81 34.44 2.20
C ILE A 13 -14.74 33.38 2.79
N TYR A 14 -16.05 33.44 2.52
CA TYR A 14 -17.03 32.45 3.01
C TYR A 14 -16.96 31.10 2.29
N ALA A 15 -16.75 31.07 0.98
CA ALA A 15 -16.56 29.84 0.21
C ALA A 15 -15.24 29.16 0.56
N LEU A 16 -14.16 29.94 0.71
CA LEU A 16 -12.88 29.46 1.22
C LEU A 16 -13.02 28.97 2.67
N GLY A 17 -13.76 29.69 3.53
CA GLY A 17 -14.07 29.29 4.90
C GLY A 17 -14.85 27.98 5.01
N VAL A 18 -15.77 27.72 4.07
CA VAL A 18 -16.51 26.45 3.96
C VAL A 18 -15.61 25.32 3.47
N VAL A 19 -14.79 25.57 2.43
CA VAL A 19 -13.85 24.58 1.88
C VAL A 19 -12.73 24.23 2.87
N MET A 20 -12.29 25.20 3.69
CA MET A 20 -11.23 25.02 4.68
C MET A 20 -11.77 24.58 6.05
N GLY A 21 -13.07 24.69 6.31
CA GLY A 21 -13.71 24.34 7.59
C GLY A 21 -13.44 25.35 8.73
N GLU A 22 -13.17 26.61 8.41
CA GLU A 22 -12.55 27.57 9.33
C GLU A 22 -13.48 28.69 9.88
N LEU A 23 -14.73 28.82 9.43
CA LEU A 23 -15.55 30.00 9.81
C LEU A 23 -16.96 29.66 10.34
N MET A 24 -17.22 30.10 11.58
CA MET A 24 -18.56 30.46 12.07
C MET A 24 -18.65 31.86 12.70
N ASP A 25 -17.56 32.59 12.93
CA ASP A 25 -17.59 33.71 13.88
C ASP A 25 -17.68 35.13 13.29
N GLU A 26 -17.78 35.34 11.97
CA GLU A 26 -17.64 36.70 11.38
C GLU A 26 -18.74 37.14 10.40
N ALA A 27 -19.98 36.65 10.50
CA ALA A 27 -21.09 37.12 9.64
C ALA A 27 -22.39 37.35 10.40
N ASP A 28 -22.95 38.57 10.32
CA ASP A 28 -24.37 38.80 10.59
C ASP A 28 -25.19 38.06 9.51
N GLU A 29 -25.77 36.93 9.91
CA GLU A 29 -26.73 36.06 9.20
C GLU A 29 -26.48 35.80 7.70
N PRO A 30 -25.72 34.74 7.35
CA PRO A 30 -25.56 34.35 5.95
C PRO A 30 -26.86 33.78 5.33
N PRO A 31 -27.01 33.80 3.99
CA PRO A 31 -28.16 33.23 3.29
C PRO A 31 -28.48 31.78 3.70
N ASP A 32 -29.74 31.39 3.63
CA ASP A 32 -30.16 30.06 4.09
C ASP A 32 -29.61 28.94 3.20
N GLU A 33 -29.43 29.21 1.91
CA GLU A 33 -28.74 28.32 0.97
C GLU A 33 -27.28 28.09 1.38
N TYR A 34 -26.59 29.14 1.86
CA TYR A 34 -25.24 29.03 2.38
C TYR A 34 -25.20 28.22 3.69
N ARG A 35 -26.10 28.50 4.64
CA ARG A 35 -26.20 27.73 5.89
C ARG A 35 -26.51 26.26 5.61
N THR A 36 -27.33 26.00 4.60
CA THR A 36 -27.67 24.64 4.16
C THR A 36 -26.47 23.96 3.51
N LEU A 37 -25.75 24.65 2.62
CA LEU A 37 -24.53 24.12 2.01
C LEU A 37 -23.45 23.85 3.05
N TRP A 38 -23.22 24.77 3.99
CA TRP A 38 -22.29 24.59 5.11
C TRP A 38 -22.67 23.39 5.98
N LYS A 39 -23.95 23.23 6.35
CA LYS A 39 -24.42 22.05 7.09
C LYS A 39 -24.14 20.75 6.32
N ARG A 40 -24.42 20.75 5.01
CA ARG A 40 -24.14 19.60 4.13
C ARG A 40 -22.63 19.33 4.00
N CYS A 41 -21.77 20.35 3.98
CA CYS A 41 -20.32 20.17 4.04
C CYS A 41 -19.86 19.55 5.37
N MET A 42 -20.58 19.86 6.45
CA MET A 42 -20.33 19.36 7.80
C MET A 42 -21.07 18.06 8.13
N GLU A 43 -21.70 17.42 7.14
CA GLU A 43 -22.48 16.21 7.36
C GLU A 43 -21.60 15.10 7.96
N LYS A 44 -22.13 14.38 8.95
CA LYS A 44 -21.36 13.30 9.62
C LYS A 44 -21.04 12.14 8.70
N ASP A 45 -21.85 11.94 7.68
CA ASP A 45 -21.67 10.94 6.65
C ASP A 45 -20.86 11.54 5.49
N PRO A 46 -19.58 11.16 5.31
CA PRO A 46 -18.72 11.58 4.21
C PRO A 46 -19.36 11.53 2.83
N GLU A 47 -20.18 10.52 2.58
CA GLU A 47 -20.78 10.29 1.25
C GLU A 47 -21.95 11.22 0.96
N LYS A 48 -22.49 11.89 1.97
CA LYS A 48 -23.56 12.89 1.84
C LYS A 48 -23.03 14.32 1.74
N ARG A 49 -21.73 14.52 1.95
CA ARG A 49 -21.10 15.82 1.78
C ARG A 49 -21.08 16.20 0.31
N PRO A 50 -21.37 17.45 -0.03
CA PRO A 50 -21.30 17.91 -1.41
C PRO A 50 -19.84 17.88 -1.87
N THR A 51 -19.64 17.37 -3.06
CA THR A 51 -18.39 17.49 -3.81
C THR A 51 -18.08 18.96 -4.08
N LEU A 52 -16.82 19.24 -4.39
CA LEU A 52 -16.40 20.60 -4.73
C LEU A 52 -17.18 21.16 -5.94
N ASP A 53 -17.55 20.31 -6.90
CA ASP A 53 -18.40 20.68 -8.05
C ASP A 53 -19.84 21.03 -7.63
N GLU A 54 -20.42 20.28 -6.68
CA GLU A 54 -21.75 20.58 -6.13
C GLU A 54 -21.75 21.85 -5.27
N ILE A 55 -20.64 22.13 -4.57
CA ILE A 55 -20.44 23.38 -3.83
C ILE A 55 -20.44 24.55 -4.82
N VAL A 56 -19.68 24.46 -5.91
CA VAL A 56 -19.64 25.47 -6.98
C VAL A 56 -21.02 25.69 -7.61
N ALA A 57 -21.73 24.61 -7.94
CA ALA A 57 -23.07 24.69 -8.51
C ALA A 57 -24.04 25.39 -7.56
N THR A 58 -24.02 25.03 -6.26
CA THR A 58 -24.90 25.62 -5.26
C THR A 58 -24.64 27.12 -5.11
N PHE A 59 -23.38 27.57 -5.12
CA PHE A 59 -23.05 29.00 -5.06
C PHE A 59 -23.50 29.79 -6.29
N ARG A 60 -23.58 29.15 -7.47
CA ARG A 60 -24.03 29.80 -8.71
C ARG A 60 -25.53 30.14 -8.69
N ASP A 61 -26.32 29.40 -7.91
CA ASP A 61 -27.78 29.46 -7.93
C ASP A 61 -28.41 30.34 -6.83
N ILE A 62 -27.63 30.98 -5.95
CA ILE A 62 -28.15 31.84 -4.86
C ILE A 62 -28.42 33.27 -5.37
N PRO A 63 -29.68 33.75 -5.41
CA PRO A 63 -30.01 35.12 -5.84
C PRO A 63 -29.57 36.19 -4.82
N ASP A 64 -29.35 37.44 -5.28
CA ASP A 64 -28.99 38.62 -4.47
C ASP A 64 -27.60 38.62 -3.78
N LEU A 65 -26.80 37.59 -4.04
CA LEU A 65 -25.35 37.68 -3.94
C LEU A 65 -24.89 38.52 -5.15
N ASP A 66 -24.68 39.83 -4.91
CA ASP A 66 -24.14 40.92 -5.76
C ASP A 66 -23.67 40.59 -7.21
N ASP A 67 -24.15 41.35 -8.21
CA ASP A 67 -23.72 41.29 -9.62
C ASP A 67 -22.21 41.57 -9.86
N SER A 68 -21.43 41.92 -8.83
CA SER A 68 -19.96 41.85 -8.86
C SER A 68 -19.40 40.41 -8.81
N LEU A 69 -20.28 39.40 -8.73
CA LEU A 69 -20.02 37.96 -8.71
C LEU A 69 -19.88 37.30 -10.07
N ASP A 70 -19.32 38.03 -11.03
CA ASP A 70 -18.64 37.41 -12.16
C ASP A 70 -17.39 36.69 -11.57
N ASN A 71 -17.30 35.38 -11.26
CA ASN A 71 -18.03 34.17 -11.66
C ASN A 71 -17.57 33.01 -10.77
N GLY A 72 -18.20 31.83 -10.87
CA GLY A 72 -17.60 30.55 -10.45
C GLY A 72 -16.18 30.27 -10.99
N GLN A 73 -15.64 31.14 -11.85
CA GLN A 73 -14.26 31.26 -12.27
C GLN A 73 -13.27 31.44 -11.10
N GLY A 74 -13.64 32.05 -9.97
CA GLY A 74 -12.78 32.11 -8.78
C GLY A 74 -12.58 30.73 -8.14
N ILE A 75 -13.66 29.97 -7.93
CA ILE A 75 -13.59 28.61 -7.40
C ILE A 75 -13.00 27.65 -8.44
N GLU A 76 -13.36 27.79 -9.72
CA GLU A 76 -12.76 27.03 -10.83
C GLU A 76 -11.25 27.31 -10.96
N THR A 77 -10.81 28.55 -10.70
CA THR A 77 -9.39 28.90 -10.62
C THR A 77 -8.72 28.19 -9.44
N LEU A 78 -9.37 28.14 -8.27
CA LEU A 78 -8.84 27.41 -7.11
C LEU A 78 -8.80 25.89 -7.34
N ILE A 79 -9.81 25.31 -7.99
CA ILE A 79 -9.83 23.89 -8.40
C ILE A 79 -8.67 23.62 -9.37
N THR A 80 -8.55 24.46 -10.40
CA THR A 80 -7.48 24.37 -11.40
C THR A 80 -6.12 24.52 -10.72
N GLN A 81 -5.99 25.44 -9.77
CA GLN A 81 -4.78 25.63 -8.99
C GLN A 81 -4.46 24.41 -8.13
N ALA A 82 -5.44 23.83 -7.43
CA ALA A 82 -5.24 22.62 -6.64
C ALA A 82 -4.76 21.45 -7.50
N HIS A 83 -5.37 21.24 -8.67
CA HIS A 83 -4.95 20.19 -9.60
C HIS A 83 -3.59 20.48 -10.25
N ASN A 84 -3.29 21.74 -10.57
CA ASN A 84 -1.99 22.12 -11.13
C ASN A 84 -0.88 21.98 -10.10
N ASP A 85 -1.11 22.43 -8.87
CA ASP A 85 -0.18 22.21 -7.76
C ASP A 85 0.00 20.72 -7.49
N TYR A 86 -1.07 19.92 -7.50
CA TYR A 86 -0.96 18.48 -7.33
C TYR A 86 -0.13 17.82 -8.44
N LYS A 87 -0.41 18.13 -9.71
CA LYS A 87 0.36 17.62 -10.87
C LYS A 87 1.82 18.02 -10.81
N GLU A 88 2.10 19.28 -10.48
CA GLU A 88 3.48 19.74 -10.33
C GLU A 88 4.19 19.06 -9.15
N GLY A 89 3.48 18.83 -8.04
CA GLY A 89 3.98 18.05 -6.92
C GLY A 89 4.34 16.62 -7.33
N GLN A 90 3.49 15.94 -8.11
CA GLN A 90 3.78 14.59 -8.63
C GLN A 90 5.00 14.58 -9.54
N ARG A 91 5.11 15.60 -10.41
CA ARG A 91 6.23 15.76 -11.33
C ARG A 91 7.56 15.88 -10.58
N LEU A 92 7.61 16.73 -9.55
CA LEU A 92 8.78 16.91 -8.69
C LEU A 92 9.07 15.70 -7.82
N TYR A 93 8.03 14.99 -7.35
CA TYR A 93 8.18 13.78 -6.55
C TYR A 93 8.82 12.64 -7.35
N ARG A 94 8.45 12.50 -8.64
CA ARG A 94 8.92 11.42 -9.52
C ARG A 94 10.13 11.79 -10.38
N GLY A 95 10.47 13.07 -10.48
CA GLY A 95 11.51 13.56 -11.39
C GLY A 95 11.09 13.55 -12.86
N GLU A 96 9.80 13.75 -13.16
CA GLU A 96 9.29 13.73 -14.53
C GLU A 96 9.67 15.05 -15.26
N GLY A 97 10.74 15.00 -16.05
CA GLY A 97 11.24 16.19 -16.76
C GLY A 97 11.89 17.24 -15.85
N THR A 98 12.32 16.84 -14.64
CA THR A 98 13.10 17.65 -13.69
C THR A 98 13.79 16.73 -12.70
N ASP A 99 14.78 17.22 -11.96
CA ASP A 99 15.36 16.46 -10.86
C ASP A 99 14.34 16.27 -9.73
N ILE A 100 14.44 15.14 -9.02
CA ILE A 100 13.57 14.87 -7.87
C ILE A 100 13.76 15.97 -6.82
N ASN A 101 12.66 16.61 -6.42
CA ASN A 101 12.64 17.63 -5.37
C ASN A 101 11.47 17.38 -4.42
N LEU A 102 11.71 16.54 -3.41
CA LEU A 102 10.69 16.13 -2.45
C LEU A 102 10.22 17.28 -1.55
N ALA A 103 11.08 18.25 -1.25
CA ALA A 103 10.70 19.38 -0.40
C ALA A 103 9.70 20.30 -1.13
N GLU A 104 9.98 20.66 -2.39
CA GLU A 104 9.04 21.45 -3.19
C GLU A 104 7.77 20.63 -3.51
N ALA A 105 7.89 19.32 -3.76
CA ALA A 105 6.72 18.46 -3.95
C ALA A 105 5.77 18.50 -2.73
N ALA A 106 6.32 18.46 -1.51
CA ALA A 106 5.53 18.57 -0.29
C ALA A 106 4.81 19.92 -0.17
N GLU A 107 5.46 21.03 -0.54
CA GLU A 107 4.82 22.35 -0.55
C GLU A 107 3.66 22.40 -1.56
N ARG A 108 3.88 21.84 -2.76
CA ARG A 108 2.85 21.75 -3.81
C ARG A 108 1.65 20.92 -3.35
N PHE A 109 1.90 19.75 -2.78
CA PHE A 109 0.84 18.93 -2.18
C PHE A 109 0.15 19.66 -1.02
N ARG A 110 0.88 20.41 -0.19
CA ARG A 110 0.27 21.19 0.90
C ARG A 110 -0.69 22.25 0.39
N ARG A 111 -0.35 22.95 -0.68
CA ARG A 111 -1.27 23.94 -1.28
C ARG A 111 -2.52 23.27 -1.83
N ALA A 112 -2.37 22.18 -2.58
CA ALA A 112 -3.51 21.42 -3.11
C ALA A 112 -4.37 20.77 -2.00
N ALA A 113 -3.73 20.27 -0.93
CA ALA A 113 -4.38 19.63 0.21
C ALA A 113 -5.21 20.61 1.03
N LYS A 114 -4.71 21.85 1.21
CA LYS A 114 -5.44 22.95 1.86
C LYS A 114 -6.69 23.35 1.07
N LEU A 115 -6.67 23.18 -0.25
CA LEU A 115 -7.83 23.38 -1.13
C LEU A 115 -8.78 22.17 -1.18
N GLY A 116 -8.56 21.17 -0.31
CA GLY A 116 -9.48 20.05 -0.15
C GLY A 116 -9.20 18.83 -1.04
N LEU A 117 -8.20 18.87 -1.94
CA LEU A 117 -7.95 17.77 -2.86
C LEU A 117 -7.50 16.50 -2.12
N LYS A 118 -8.37 15.50 -2.03
CA LYS A 118 -8.15 14.25 -1.28
C LYS A 118 -6.88 13.49 -1.65
N GLN A 119 -6.49 13.50 -2.93
CA GLN A 119 -5.24 12.89 -3.40
C GLN A 119 -4.02 13.61 -2.83
N ALA A 120 -4.04 14.95 -2.81
CA ALA A 120 -2.96 15.75 -2.24
C ALA A 120 -2.90 15.63 -0.71
N GLN A 121 -4.05 15.57 -0.04
CA GLN A 121 -4.14 15.31 1.39
C GLN A 121 -3.52 13.95 1.73
N TYR A 122 -3.88 12.90 0.97
CA TYR A 122 -3.27 11.58 1.11
C TYR A 122 -1.76 11.61 0.89
N ASP A 123 -1.29 12.15 -0.23
CA ASP A 123 0.14 12.15 -0.57
C ASP A 123 0.96 12.96 0.45
N LEU A 124 0.46 14.12 0.88
CA LEU A 124 1.08 14.89 1.96
C LEU A 124 1.11 14.11 3.28
N GLY A 125 0.02 13.41 3.61
CA GLY A 125 -0.03 12.52 4.78
C GLY A 125 1.05 11.43 4.71
N MET A 126 1.20 10.78 3.55
CA MET A 126 2.25 9.79 3.33
C MET A 126 3.66 10.37 3.43
N MET A 127 3.89 11.60 2.96
CA MET A 127 5.18 12.27 3.11
C MET A 127 5.50 12.57 4.58
N TYR A 128 4.53 13.03 5.38
CA TYR A 128 4.73 13.21 6.83
C TYR A 128 5.00 11.89 7.55
N GLN A 129 4.34 10.80 7.12
CA GLN A 129 4.53 9.47 7.71
C GLN A 129 5.95 8.94 7.50
N ARG A 130 6.51 9.17 6.31
CA ARG A 130 7.81 8.66 5.88
C ARG A 130 8.98 9.62 6.11
N GLY A 131 8.70 10.92 6.27
CA GLY A 131 9.74 11.96 6.32
C GLY A 131 10.38 12.24 4.95
N GLU A 132 9.63 12.10 3.86
CA GLU A 132 10.11 12.33 2.50
C GLU A 132 10.09 13.83 2.18
N GLY A 133 11.25 14.47 2.08
CA GLY A 133 11.35 15.91 1.74
C GLY A 133 10.88 16.88 2.84
N ILE A 134 10.26 16.38 3.90
CA ILE A 134 9.79 17.12 5.07
C ILE A 134 10.11 16.35 6.35
N LEU A 135 10.08 17.04 7.50
CA LEU A 135 10.28 16.39 8.79
C LEU A 135 9.20 15.33 9.02
N ARG A 136 9.62 14.13 9.46
CA ARG A 136 8.71 13.04 9.79
C ARG A 136 7.87 13.41 11.02
N GLU A 137 6.56 13.48 10.85
CA GLU A 137 5.61 13.86 11.90
C GLU A 137 4.35 12.98 11.80
N PRO A 138 4.35 11.77 12.40
CA PRO A 138 3.27 10.81 12.24
C PRO A 138 1.89 11.35 12.67
N ALA A 139 1.81 12.19 13.71
CA ALA A 139 0.54 12.80 14.12
C ALA A 139 -0.06 13.69 13.01
N LYS A 140 0.77 14.51 12.34
CA LYS A 140 0.33 15.32 11.19
C LYS A 140 -0.06 14.45 9.99
N ALA A 141 0.61 13.32 9.80
CA ALA A 141 0.23 12.36 8.76
C ALA A 141 -1.23 11.90 8.95
N ILE A 142 -1.61 11.57 10.19
CA ILE A 142 -2.97 11.16 10.54
C ILE A 142 -3.97 12.28 10.28
N GLU A 143 -3.68 13.52 10.65
CA GLU A 143 -4.58 14.65 10.38
C GLU A 143 -4.92 14.77 8.87
N TRP A 144 -3.91 14.66 8.00
CA TRP A 144 -4.12 14.73 6.56
C TRP A 144 -4.79 13.48 5.97
N LEU A 145 -4.41 12.29 6.46
CA LEU A 145 -5.04 11.03 6.05
C LEU A 145 -6.51 10.99 6.49
N GLN A 146 -6.85 11.50 7.67
CA GLN A 146 -8.23 11.62 8.14
C GLN A 146 -9.05 12.51 7.21
N LYS A 147 -8.54 13.69 6.84
CA LYS A 147 -9.24 14.59 5.89
C LYS A 147 -9.52 13.91 4.55
N ALA A 148 -8.59 13.12 4.03
CA ALA A 148 -8.80 12.37 2.78
C ALA A 148 -9.76 11.19 2.97
N ALA A 149 -9.67 10.47 4.09
CA ALA A 149 -10.53 9.34 4.42
C ALA A 149 -11.99 9.78 4.64
N ASP A 150 -12.20 10.95 5.25
CA ASP A 150 -13.48 11.63 5.46
C ASP A 150 -14.12 12.14 4.16
N GLN A 151 -13.41 12.05 3.03
CA GLN A 151 -13.94 12.28 1.68
C GLN A 151 -14.13 10.95 0.91
N GLY A 152 -14.10 9.83 1.63
CA GLY A 152 -14.22 8.50 1.04
C GLY A 152 -12.99 8.03 0.27
N TYR A 153 -11.82 8.65 0.40
CA TYR A 153 -10.66 8.23 -0.41
C TYR A 153 -10.10 6.88 0.08
N ALA A 154 -10.37 5.79 -0.63
CA ALA A 154 -10.02 4.43 -0.21
C ALA A 154 -8.52 4.22 0.14
N PRO A 155 -7.54 4.80 -0.58
CA PRO A 155 -6.13 4.72 -0.17
C PRO A 155 -5.89 5.34 1.21
N ALA A 156 -6.50 6.49 1.50
CA ALA A 156 -6.38 7.14 2.81
C ALA A 156 -7.10 6.36 3.91
N GLN A 157 -8.30 5.85 3.65
CA GLN A 157 -9.01 4.96 4.59
C GLN A 157 -8.15 3.74 4.92
N THR A 158 -7.49 3.13 3.93
CA THR A 158 -6.60 1.98 4.14
C THR A 158 -5.38 2.35 4.97
N SER A 159 -4.66 3.42 4.63
CA SER A 159 -3.48 3.86 5.36
C SER A 159 -3.80 4.30 6.79
N LEU A 160 -4.90 5.02 6.98
CA LEU A 160 -5.39 5.43 8.30
C LEU A 160 -5.83 4.20 9.12
N GLY A 161 -6.48 3.23 8.50
CA GLY A 161 -6.84 1.97 9.15
C GLY A 161 -5.62 1.21 9.64
N MET A 162 -4.56 1.09 8.82
CA MET A 162 -3.29 0.51 9.27
C MET A 162 -2.64 1.32 10.39
N ALA A 163 -2.69 2.65 10.34
CA ALA A 163 -2.14 3.49 11.40
C ALA A 163 -2.85 3.28 12.75
N PHE A 164 -4.18 3.15 12.75
CA PHE A 164 -4.94 2.79 13.95
C PHE A 164 -4.67 1.36 14.41
N ARG A 165 -4.48 0.40 13.49
CA ARG A 165 -4.10 -0.98 13.83
C ARG A 165 -2.75 -1.03 14.55
N ASP A 166 -1.78 -0.26 14.06
CA ASP A 166 -0.37 -0.33 14.51
C ASP A 166 -0.03 0.73 15.57
N GLY A 167 -0.97 1.63 15.90
CA GLY A 167 -0.74 2.74 16.83
C GLY A 167 0.27 3.78 16.32
N GLN A 168 0.36 3.97 15.00
CA GLN A 168 1.34 4.87 14.38
C GLN A 168 0.79 6.29 14.26
N GLY A 169 1.30 7.20 15.09
CA GLY A 169 0.86 8.61 15.07
C GLY A 169 -0.51 8.85 15.71
N VAL A 170 -1.22 7.79 16.08
CA VAL A 170 -2.47 7.78 16.84
C VAL A 170 -2.46 6.65 17.86
N PRO A 171 -3.23 6.75 18.96
CA PRO A 171 -3.49 5.61 19.83
C PRO A 171 -4.06 4.44 19.03
N GLN A 172 -3.63 3.22 19.37
CA GLN A 172 -4.12 2.00 18.75
C GLN A 172 -5.64 1.88 18.94
N ASP A 173 -6.36 1.59 17.86
CA ASP A 173 -7.82 1.42 17.85
C ASP A 173 -8.21 0.45 16.73
N THR A 174 -8.31 -0.82 17.07
CA THR A 174 -8.54 -1.86 16.06
C THR A 174 -9.96 -1.86 15.50
N ASP A 175 -10.93 -1.34 16.26
CA ASP A 175 -12.31 -1.21 15.79
C ASP A 175 -12.40 -0.13 14.70
N LYS A 176 -11.73 1.02 14.90
CA LYS A 176 -11.58 2.03 13.83
C LYS A 176 -10.80 1.50 12.65
N ALA A 177 -9.72 0.75 12.88
CA ALA A 177 -8.94 0.13 11.81
C ALA A 177 -9.82 -0.76 10.92
N HIS A 178 -10.61 -1.63 11.56
CA HIS A 178 -11.55 -2.50 10.88
C HIS A 178 -12.58 -1.72 10.07
N ALA A 179 -13.24 -0.72 10.68
CA ALA A 179 -14.27 0.07 10.02
C ALA A 179 -13.75 0.83 8.79
N LEU A 180 -12.55 1.41 8.88
CA LEU A 180 -11.90 2.11 7.78
C LEU A 180 -11.53 1.16 6.64
N LEU A 181 -10.97 -0.01 6.96
CA LEU A 181 -10.66 -1.02 5.95
C LEU A 181 -11.92 -1.58 5.31
N GLU A 182 -12.99 -1.80 6.08
CA GLU A 182 -14.28 -2.23 5.53
C GLU A 182 -14.84 -1.18 4.56
N ALA A 183 -14.78 0.11 4.91
CA ALA A 183 -15.18 1.21 4.02
C ALA A 183 -14.38 1.21 2.71
N ALA A 184 -13.06 1.00 2.78
CA ALA A 184 -12.22 0.91 1.59
C ALA A 184 -12.50 -0.36 0.74
N THR A 185 -12.85 -1.49 1.36
CA THR A 185 -13.25 -2.70 0.62
C THR A 185 -14.57 -2.54 -0.13
N LYS A 186 -15.53 -1.76 0.40
CA LYS A 186 -16.80 -1.44 -0.29
C LYS A 186 -16.57 -0.70 -1.60
N GLN A 187 -15.45 0.01 -1.72
CA GLN A 187 -15.00 0.69 -2.94
C GLN A 187 -14.15 -0.19 -3.86
N GLY A 188 -13.93 -1.46 -3.51
CA GLY A 188 -13.13 -2.39 -4.31
C GLY A 188 -11.62 -2.16 -4.24
N TYR A 189 -11.11 -1.44 -3.22
CA TYR A 189 -9.68 -1.16 -3.13
C TYR A 189 -8.87 -2.40 -2.73
N VAL A 190 -7.99 -2.85 -3.62
CA VAL A 190 -7.25 -4.12 -3.50
C VAL A 190 -6.46 -4.24 -2.21
N CYS A 191 -5.71 -3.20 -1.82
CA CYS A 191 -4.91 -3.25 -0.60
C CYS A 191 -5.78 -3.36 0.67
N ALA A 192 -6.99 -2.79 0.65
CA ALA A 192 -7.93 -2.91 1.77
C ALA A 192 -8.40 -4.36 1.94
N TYR A 193 -8.64 -5.08 0.85
CA TYR A 193 -8.97 -6.50 0.92
C TYR A 193 -7.86 -7.31 1.59
N CYS A 194 -6.61 -7.11 1.19
CA CYS A 194 -5.47 -7.81 1.78
C CYS A 194 -5.29 -7.49 3.27
N ASN A 195 -5.36 -6.22 3.66
CA ASN A 195 -5.19 -5.79 5.04
C ASN A 195 -6.34 -6.25 5.94
N LEU A 196 -7.58 -6.19 5.46
CA LEU A 196 -8.72 -6.69 6.21
C LEU A 196 -8.68 -8.22 6.34
N ALA A 197 -8.22 -8.92 5.30
CA ALA A 197 -8.02 -10.36 5.35
C ALA A 197 -6.96 -10.74 6.40
N GLU A 198 -5.86 -10.00 6.47
CA GLU A 198 -4.80 -10.19 7.47
C GLU A 198 -5.34 -9.98 8.90
N MET A 199 -6.17 -8.95 9.12
CA MET A 199 -6.81 -8.73 10.42
C MET A 199 -7.66 -9.93 10.85
N TYR A 200 -8.48 -10.47 9.95
CA TYR A 200 -9.24 -11.69 10.23
C TYR A 200 -8.36 -12.93 10.40
N GLY A 201 -7.30 -13.07 9.61
CA GLY A 201 -6.39 -14.22 9.67
C GLY A 201 -5.62 -14.31 10.98
N HIS A 202 -5.27 -13.17 11.59
CA HIS A 202 -4.51 -13.12 12.85
C HIS A 202 -5.37 -12.80 14.08
N GLY A 203 -6.64 -12.45 13.90
CA GLY A 203 -7.51 -12.00 14.99
C GLY A 203 -7.11 -10.63 15.57
N HIS A 204 -6.57 -9.73 14.73
CA HIS A 204 -6.18 -8.38 15.16
C HIS A 204 -7.41 -7.50 15.34
N GLY A 205 -7.93 -7.45 16.57
CA GLY A 205 -9.09 -6.63 16.93
C GLY A 205 -10.44 -7.13 16.42
N VAL A 206 -10.44 -8.31 15.79
CA VAL A 206 -11.63 -9.07 15.42
C VAL A 206 -11.39 -10.52 15.81
N GLU A 207 -12.45 -11.30 16.01
CA GLU A 207 -12.31 -12.74 16.18
C GLU A 207 -11.62 -13.35 14.95
N GLN A 208 -10.62 -14.19 15.20
CA GLN A 208 -9.88 -14.85 14.14
C GLN A 208 -10.84 -15.67 13.27
N ASN A 209 -10.80 -15.42 11.96
CA ASN A 209 -11.72 -16.03 11.01
C ASN A 209 -11.02 -16.27 9.67
N PHE A 210 -10.42 -17.45 9.52
CA PHE A 210 -9.73 -17.85 8.30
C PHE A 210 -10.66 -17.91 7.08
N THR A 211 -11.93 -18.33 7.26
CA THR A 211 -12.89 -18.37 6.15
C THR A 211 -13.11 -16.97 5.57
N LYS A 212 -13.32 -15.97 6.43
CA LYS A 212 -13.49 -14.58 6.01
C LYS A 212 -12.20 -13.99 5.43
N ALA A 213 -11.04 -14.33 5.99
CA ALA A 213 -9.75 -13.94 5.41
C ALA A 213 -9.59 -14.48 3.98
N ILE A 214 -9.90 -15.76 3.75
CA ILE A 214 -9.83 -16.40 2.44
C ILE A 214 -10.81 -15.79 1.44
N GLU A 215 -12.04 -15.46 1.86
CA GLU A 215 -13.00 -14.74 1.01
C GLU A 215 -12.46 -13.37 0.55
N LEU A 216 -11.85 -12.62 1.47
CA LEU A 216 -11.27 -11.31 1.16
C LEU A 216 -10.01 -11.45 0.26
N TYR A 217 -9.13 -12.41 0.54
CA TYR A 217 -8.00 -12.69 -0.34
C TYR A 217 -8.43 -13.16 -1.73
N ARG A 218 -9.53 -13.93 -1.86
CA ARG A 218 -10.11 -14.27 -3.18
C ARG A 218 -10.53 -13.02 -3.94
N LYS A 219 -11.23 -12.08 -3.30
CA LYS A 219 -11.59 -10.80 -3.93
C LYS A 219 -10.35 -10.01 -4.39
N ALA A 220 -9.29 -9.96 -3.59
CA ALA A 220 -8.03 -9.32 -3.99
C ALA A 220 -7.34 -10.07 -5.14
N ALA A 221 -7.35 -11.40 -5.13
CA ALA A 221 -6.75 -12.23 -6.17
C ALA A 221 -7.50 -12.15 -7.51
N ASP A 222 -8.82 -12.00 -7.47
CA ASP A 222 -9.67 -11.75 -8.65
C ASP A 222 -9.33 -10.39 -9.29
N LEU A 223 -9.02 -9.40 -8.46
CA LEU A 223 -8.42 -8.10 -8.85
C LEU A 223 -6.91 -8.18 -9.11
N GLU A 224 -6.41 -9.38 -9.40
CA GLU A 224 -5.06 -9.61 -9.89
C GLU A 224 -3.92 -9.38 -8.89
N CYS A 225 -4.22 -9.22 -7.60
CA CYS A 225 -3.21 -9.08 -6.56
C CYS A 225 -2.37 -10.35 -6.41
N THR A 226 -1.09 -10.29 -6.78
CA THR A 226 -0.17 -11.42 -6.71
C THR A 226 0.14 -11.85 -5.28
N ALA A 227 0.25 -10.90 -4.34
CA ALA A 227 0.42 -11.21 -2.92
C ALA A 227 -0.78 -12.01 -2.36
N ALA A 228 -2.02 -11.61 -2.70
CA ALA A 228 -3.21 -12.34 -2.31
C ALA A 228 -3.28 -13.75 -2.94
N GLN A 229 -2.84 -13.89 -4.20
CA GLN A 229 -2.74 -15.19 -4.86
C GLN A 229 -1.75 -16.11 -4.16
N VAL A 230 -0.58 -15.61 -3.75
CA VAL A 230 0.40 -16.39 -2.97
C VAL A 230 -0.20 -16.82 -1.63
N LEU A 231 -0.80 -15.89 -0.89
CA LEU A 231 -1.42 -16.17 0.41
C LEU A 231 -2.58 -17.17 0.31
N LEU A 232 -3.40 -17.11 -0.75
CA LEU A 232 -4.39 -18.17 -1.01
C LEU A 232 -3.72 -19.52 -1.23
N GLY A 233 -2.63 -19.54 -1.99
CA GLY A 233 -1.83 -20.74 -2.17
C GLY A 233 -1.40 -21.37 -0.84
N VAL A 234 -0.96 -20.54 0.11
CA VAL A 234 -0.62 -20.93 1.49
C VAL A 234 -1.81 -21.53 2.23
N PHE A 235 -2.97 -20.87 2.23
CA PHE A 235 -4.18 -21.39 2.90
C PHE A 235 -4.58 -22.78 2.37
N TYR A 236 -4.55 -22.96 1.04
CA TYR A 236 -4.85 -24.25 0.42
C TYR A 236 -3.77 -25.32 0.67
N ALA A 237 -2.49 -24.92 0.73
CA ALA A 237 -1.39 -25.87 0.97
C ALA A 237 -1.38 -26.37 2.41
N THR A 238 -1.71 -25.50 3.37
CA THR A 238 -1.75 -25.84 4.80
C THR A 238 -3.08 -26.44 5.23
N GLY A 239 -4.17 -26.20 4.50
CA GLY A 239 -5.52 -26.58 4.93
C GLY A 239 -6.04 -25.71 6.08
N THR A 240 -5.49 -24.50 6.24
CA THR A 240 -5.93 -23.57 7.29
C THR A 240 -7.22 -22.88 6.86
N GLY A 241 -8.33 -23.13 7.56
CA GLY A 241 -9.64 -22.52 7.24
C GLY A 241 -10.32 -23.01 5.96
N VAL A 242 -9.65 -23.88 5.19
CA VAL A 242 -10.16 -24.57 4.00
C VAL A 242 -9.64 -26.00 3.96
N ARG A 243 -10.28 -26.88 3.19
CA ARG A 243 -9.70 -28.21 2.94
C ARG A 243 -8.38 -28.05 2.18
N GLN A 244 -7.36 -28.78 2.62
CA GLN A 244 -6.06 -28.82 1.93
C GLN A 244 -6.25 -29.26 0.47
N ASP A 245 -5.66 -28.51 -0.46
CA ASP A 245 -5.76 -28.75 -1.89
C ASP A 245 -4.54 -28.17 -2.64
N TYR A 246 -3.56 -29.04 -2.92
CA TYR A 246 -2.38 -28.64 -3.67
C TYR A 246 -2.67 -28.25 -5.13
N MET A 247 -3.76 -28.71 -5.74
CA MET A 247 -4.14 -28.31 -7.09
C MET A 247 -4.58 -26.84 -7.10
N GLU A 248 -5.35 -26.42 -6.09
CA GLU A 248 -5.72 -25.03 -5.90
C GLU A 248 -4.51 -24.16 -5.54
N THR A 249 -3.60 -24.66 -4.68
CA THR A 249 -2.31 -24.01 -4.44
C THR A 249 -1.56 -23.78 -5.75
N ALA A 250 -1.42 -24.82 -6.58
CA ALA A 250 -0.68 -24.75 -7.83
C ALA A 250 -1.30 -23.71 -8.78
N ARG A 251 -2.63 -23.63 -8.81
CA ARG A 251 -3.36 -22.69 -9.65
C ARG A 251 -3.08 -21.24 -9.24
N PHE A 252 -3.20 -20.90 -7.96
CA PHE A 252 -2.97 -19.53 -7.49
C PHE A 252 -1.48 -19.14 -7.55
N VAL A 253 -0.59 -20.01 -7.08
CA VAL A 253 0.86 -19.78 -7.11
C VAL A 253 1.36 -19.61 -8.56
N ARG A 254 0.88 -20.43 -9.50
CA ARG A 254 1.23 -20.27 -10.93
C ARG A 254 0.79 -18.93 -11.49
N ARG A 255 -0.44 -18.48 -11.21
CA ARG A 255 -0.94 -17.18 -11.68
C ARG A 255 -0.09 -16.02 -11.17
N ALA A 256 0.38 -16.08 -9.92
CA ALA A 256 1.29 -15.06 -9.37
C ALA A 256 2.71 -15.16 -9.96
N ALA A 257 3.23 -16.38 -10.16
CA ALA A 257 4.55 -16.62 -10.74
C ALA A 257 4.65 -16.14 -12.19
N GLU A 258 3.60 -16.38 -13.00
CA GLU A 258 3.52 -15.92 -14.39
C GLU A 258 3.52 -14.38 -14.50
N LYS A 259 3.14 -13.67 -13.44
CA LYS A 259 3.16 -12.21 -13.35
C LYS A 259 4.43 -11.60 -12.78
N GLY A 260 5.46 -12.41 -12.52
CA GLY A 260 6.72 -11.88 -12.00
C GLY A 260 6.90 -11.98 -10.50
N HIS A 261 5.95 -12.54 -9.73
CA HIS A 261 6.06 -12.54 -8.25
C HIS A 261 7.18 -13.48 -7.78
N PRO A 262 8.29 -12.98 -7.20
CA PRO A 262 9.50 -13.79 -6.98
C PRO A 262 9.27 -14.97 -6.03
N GLU A 263 8.52 -14.75 -4.95
CA GLU A 263 8.17 -15.82 -3.99
C GLU A 263 7.26 -16.88 -4.63
N ALA A 264 6.37 -16.48 -5.54
CA ALA A 264 5.47 -17.40 -6.20
C ALA A 264 6.24 -18.29 -7.19
N MET A 265 7.22 -17.71 -7.89
CA MET A 265 8.14 -18.46 -8.74
C MET A 265 8.95 -19.47 -7.92
N CYS A 266 9.45 -19.07 -6.74
CA CYS A 266 10.17 -19.98 -5.84
C CYS A 266 9.28 -21.15 -5.39
N LYS A 267 8.08 -20.85 -4.87
CA LYS A 267 7.08 -21.84 -4.44
C LYS A 267 6.69 -22.76 -5.60
N LEU A 268 6.45 -22.24 -6.81
CA LEU A 268 6.14 -23.06 -7.98
C LEU A 268 7.29 -24.01 -8.33
N GLY A 269 8.54 -23.59 -8.15
CA GLY A 269 9.72 -24.44 -8.29
C GLY A 269 9.66 -25.64 -7.34
N PHE A 270 9.38 -25.41 -6.06
CA PHE A 270 9.19 -26.49 -5.09
C PHE A 270 8.02 -27.41 -5.43
N MET A 271 6.91 -26.86 -5.91
CA MET A 271 5.74 -27.66 -6.30
C MET A 271 6.09 -28.63 -7.44
N TYR A 272 6.82 -28.18 -8.45
CA TYR A 272 7.33 -29.05 -9.51
C TYR A 272 8.36 -30.06 -9.01
N SER A 273 9.23 -29.68 -8.06
CA SER A 273 10.23 -30.61 -7.53
C SER A 273 9.63 -31.73 -6.68
N ASN A 274 8.47 -31.50 -6.05
CA ASN A 274 7.83 -32.45 -5.14
C ASN A 274 6.56 -33.08 -5.72
N GLY A 275 6.17 -32.74 -6.95
CA GLY A 275 4.91 -33.21 -7.55
C GLY A 275 3.64 -32.74 -6.81
N GLN A 276 3.70 -31.60 -6.10
CA GLN A 276 2.58 -31.10 -5.29
C GLN A 276 1.62 -30.30 -6.17
N GLY A 277 0.45 -30.86 -6.48
CA GLY A 277 -0.57 -30.18 -7.29
C GLY A 277 -0.18 -29.97 -8.76
N VAL A 278 0.98 -30.46 -9.16
CA VAL A 278 1.52 -30.50 -10.52
C VAL A 278 2.28 -31.81 -10.70
N PRO A 279 2.39 -32.35 -11.93
CA PRO A 279 3.30 -33.46 -12.19
C PRO A 279 4.74 -33.07 -11.83
N GLU A 280 5.45 -33.99 -11.18
CA GLU A 280 6.85 -33.79 -10.81
C GLU A 280 7.70 -33.53 -12.07
N ASP A 281 8.49 -32.46 -12.04
CA ASP A 281 9.32 -32.01 -13.15
C ASP A 281 10.49 -31.17 -12.62
N HIS A 282 11.60 -31.83 -12.29
CA HIS A 282 12.79 -31.15 -11.78
C HIS A 282 13.35 -30.10 -12.75
N LYS A 283 13.18 -30.28 -14.06
CA LYS A 283 13.67 -29.29 -15.04
C LYS A 283 12.86 -28.00 -14.92
N LYS A 284 11.53 -28.09 -14.87
CA LYS A 284 10.68 -26.92 -14.61
C LYS A 284 10.94 -26.31 -13.23
N ALA A 285 11.19 -27.14 -12.22
CA ALA A 285 11.54 -26.65 -10.89
C ALA A 285 12.76 -25.70 -10.94
N GLN A 286 13.83 -26.16 -11.60
CA GLN A 286 15.04 -25.37 -11.80
C GLN A 286 14.81 -24.11 -12.62
N GLU A 287 14.04 -24.19 -13.70
CA GLU A 287 13.68 -23.02 -14.52
C GLU A 287 12.96 -21.94 -13.68
N TRP A 288 12.03 -22.33 -12.81
CA TRP A 288 11.33 -21.40 -11.93
C TRP A 288 12.19 -20.84 -10.81
N TRP A 289 13.04 -21.66 -10.18
CA TRP A 289 14.01 -21.17 -9.19
C TRP A 289 15.02 -20.20 -9.80
N HIS A 290 15.50 -20.44 -11.03
CA HIS A 290 16.34 -19.48 -11.74
C HIS A 290 15.64 -18.13 -11.94
N LYS A 291 14.40 -18.13 -12.45
CA LYS A 291 13.61 -16.91 -12.62
C LYS A 291 13.40 -16.18 -11.28
N ALA A 292 13.07 -16.91 -10.22
CA ALA A 292 12.89 -16.36 -8.89
C ALA A 292 14.18 -15.72 -8.35
N ALA A 293 15.32 -16.40 -8.52
CA ALA A 293 16.63 -15.92 -8.06
C ALA A 293 17.08 -14.66 -8.83
N GLU A 294 16.80 -14.60 -10.12
CA GLU A 294 17.01 -13.41 -10.97
C GLU A 294 16.08 -12.26 -10.59
N ALA A 295 14.87 -12.55 -10.13
CA ALA A 295 13.93 -11.61 -9.54
C ALA A 295 14.21 -11.33 -8.04
N ASP A 296 15.46 -11.55 -7.61
CA ASP A 296 16.02 -11.28 -6.29
C ASP A 296 15.40 -12.06 -5.11
N ASN A 297 14.72 -13.18 -5.37
CA ASN A 297 14.22 -14.04 -4.30
C ASN A 297 15.38 -14.75 -3.57
N ARG A 298 15.59 -14.39 -2.30
CA ARG A 298 16.62 -14.91 -1.40
C ARG A 298 16.72 -16.44 -1.37
N GLU A 299 15.59 -17.11 -1.16
CA GLU A 299 15.52 -18.57 -1.00
C GLU A 299 15.91 -19.25 -2.31
N ALA A 300 15.36 -18.79 -3.43
CA ALA A 300 15.69 -19.30 -4.76
C ALA A 300 17.17 -19.09 -5.11
N GLN A 301 17.78 -17.96 -4.71
CA GLN A 301 19.22 -17.74 -4.88
C GLN A 301 20.05 -18.80 -4.15
N CYS A 302 19.62 -19.21 -2.94
CA CYS A 302 20.26 -20.30 -2.21
C CYS A 302 20.14 -21.65 -2.94
N HIS A 303 18.92 -21.97 -3.41
CA HIS A 303 18.67 -23.20 -4.18
C HIS A 303 19.47 -23.23 -5.49
N VAL A 304 19.46 -22.15 -6.27
CA VAL A 304 20.24 -22.05 -7.50
C VAL A 304 21.75 -22.17 -7.22
N GLY A 305 22.23 -21.61 -6.11
CA GLY A 305 23.60 -21.80 -5.66
C GLY A 305 23.96 -23.28 -5.51
N LEU A 306 23.12 -24.03 -4.80
CA LEU A 306 23.28 -25.46 -4.58
C LEU A 306 23.22 -26.28 -5.87
N LEU A 307 22.31 -25.95 -6.80
CA LEU A 307 22.24 -26.62 -8.11
C LEU A 307 23.57 -26.56 -8.86
N TYR A 308 24.22 -25.38 -8.90
CA TYR A 308 25.53 -25.20 -9.53
C TYR A 308 26.66 -25.91 -8.77
N ILE A 309 26.62 -25.94 -7.44
CA ILE A 309 27.65 -26.62 -6.62
C ILE A 309 27.59 -28.14 -6.81
N ASN A 310 26.38 -28.70 -6.88
CA ASN A 310 26.17 -30.14 -7.00
C ASN A 310 26.18 -30.62 -8.45
N GLY A 311 25.91 -29.74 -9.42
CA GLY A 311 25.73 -30.11 -10.83
C GLY A 311 24.37 -30.77 -11.10
N GLU A 312 23.34 -30.39 -10.33
CA GLU A 312 22.00 -30.94 -10.44
C GLU A 312 21.24 -30.22 -11.56
N GLY A 313 21.14 -30.86 -12.74
CA GLY A 313 20.47 -30.31 -13.93
C GLY A 313 21.19 -29.12 -14.61
N VAL A 314 22.29 -28.64 -14.03
CA VAL A 314 23.21 -27.66 -14.62
C VAL A 314 24.65 -28.19 -14.60
N LEU A 315 25.52 -27.65 -15.46
CA LEU A 315 26.95 -27.95 -15.39
C LEU A 315 27.50 -27.45 -14.05
N LYS A 316 28.16 -28.35 -13.33
CA LYS A 316 28.79 -28.06 -12.04
C LYS A 316 29.75 -26.88 -12.17
N ASP A 317 29.48 -25.82 -11.41
CA ASP A 317 30.24 -24.58 -11.41
C ASP A 317 30.23 -23.99 -10.00
N LYS A 318 31.28 -24.33 -9.24
CA LYS A 318 31.41 -23.91 -7.84
C LYS A 318 31.44 -22.38 -7.71
N GLN A 319 32.05 -21.66 -8.66
CA GLN A 319 32.16 -20.20 -8.58
C GLN A 319 30.81 -19.54 -8.80
N LYS A 320 30.04 -19.98 -9.80
CA LYS A 320 28.66 -19.50 -9.99
C LYS A 320 27.79 -19.80 -8.77
N GLY A 321 27.92 -21.00 -8.20
CA GLY A 321 27.19 -21.36 -6.99
C GLY A 321 27.49 -20.43 -5.81
N LEU A 322 28.77 -20.16 -5.55
CA LEU A 322 29.20 -19.22 -4.50
C LEU A 322 28.71 -17.78 -4.77
N ASN A 323 28.68 -17.34 -6.02
CA ASN A 323 28.17 -16.02 -6.37
C ASN A 323 26.67 -15.88 -6.02
N TRP A 324 25.87 -16.91 -6.28
CA TRP A 324 24.46 -16.93 -5.89
C TRP A 324 24.27 -16.96 -4.36
N LEU A 325 25.03 -17.80 -3.66
CA LEU A 325 25.01 -17.82 -2.19
C LEU A 325 25.45 -16.47 -1.58
N THR A 326 26.38 -15.75 -2.23
CA THR A 326 26.80 -14.41 -1.80
C THR A 326 25.65 -13.42 -1.84
N ARG A 327 24.81 -13.47 -2.89
CA ARG A 327 23.62 -12.60 -3.01
C ARG A 327 22.61 -12.90 -1.91
N ALA A 328 22.28 -14.17 -1.70
CA ALA A 328 21.38 -14.58 -0.61
C ALA A 328 21.90 -14.16 0.78
N LYS A 329 23.22 -14.33 1.01
CA LYS A 329 23.91 -13.87 2.22
C LYS A 329 23.80 -12.35 2.42
N GLN A 330 23.94 -11.55 1.37
CA GLN A 330 23.80 -10.09 1.45
C GLN A 330 22.37 -9.67 1.83
N GLN A 331 21.38 -10.51 1.53
CA GLN A 331 20.00 -10.34 1.99
C GLN A 331 19.73 -10.94 3.40
N GLY A 332 20.78 -11.36 4.12
CA GLY A 332 20.67 -11.91 5.47
C GLY A 332 20.26 -13.38 5.54
N ASP A 333 20.43 -14.15 4.45
CA ASP A 333 20.17 -15.59 4.50
C ASP A 333 21.27 -16.33 5.28
N GLU A 334 20.90 -16.82 6.46
CA GLU A 334 21.84 -17.45 7.38
C GLU A 334 22.32 -18.81 6.89
N TYR A 335 21.46 -19.54 6.17
CA TYR A 335 21.81 -20.81 5.59
C TYR A 335 22.77 -20.63 4.41
N ALA A 336 22.52 -19.63 3.55
CA ALA A 336 23.43 -19.28 2.48
C ALA A 336 24.79 -18.79 3.03
N ARG A 337 24.80 -18.03 4.14
CA ARG A 337 26.03 -17.64 4.84
C ARG A 337 26.83 -18.87 5.28
N TYR A 338 26.17 -19.80 5.97
CA TYR A 338 26.79 -21.06 6.39
C TYR A 338 27.37 -21.84 5.21
N LEU A 339 26.56 -22.10 4.18
CA LEU A 339 26.99 -22.83 2.98
C LEU A 339 28.16 -22.14 2.27
N HIS A 340 28.08 -20.83 2.11
CA HIS A 340 29.12 -20.04 1.46
C HIS A 340 30.47 -20.16 2.20
N ASP A 341 30.46 -20.00 3.53
CA ASP A 341 31.68 -20.00 4.33
C ASP A 341 32.34 -21.40 4.34
N VAL A 342 31.52 -22.46 4.50
CA VAL A 342 31.98 -23.87 4.41
C VAL A 342 32.57 -24.18 3.03
N LEU A 343 31.90 -23.77 1.95
CA LEU A 343 32.32 -24.10 0.58
C LEU A 343 33.49 -23.24 0.09
N SER A 344 33.69 -22.06 0.66
CA SER A 344 34.84 -21.18 0.38
C SER A 344 36.07 -21.49 1.22
N GLY A 345 36.00 -22.46 2.14
CA GLY A 345 37.14 -22.90 2.96
C GLY A 345 37.48 -21.97 4.12
N HIS A 346 36.55 -21.11 4.55
CA HIS A 346 36.70 -20.27 5.74
C HIS A 346 36.07 -20.97 6.96
N GLU A 347 36.69 -20.87 8.14
CA GLU A 347 36.08 -21.33 9.39
C GLU A 347 34.80 -20.53 9.68
N TYR A 348 33.65 -21.22 9.72
CA TYR A 348 32.38 -20.61 10.11
C TYR A 348 32.41 -20.25 11.60
N ARG A 349 32.54 -18.96 11.93
CA ARG A 349 32.63 -18.46 13.33
C ARG A 349 31.31 -18.48 14.13
N GLY A 350 30.25 -19.11 13.62
CA GLY A 350 28.91 -19.17 14.24
C GLY A 350 28.60 -20.49 14.98
N GLU A 351 29.58 -21.15 15.59
CA GLU A 351 29.43 -22.52 16.15
C GLU A 351 28.34 -22.66 17.24
N ARG A 352 27.90 -21.57 17.89
CA ARG A 352 26.77 -21.62 18.85
C ARG A 352 25.40 -21.62 18.16
N GLU A 353 25.27 -21.06 16.96
CA GLU A 353 24.01 -20.97 16.19
C GLU A 353 23.85 -22.17 15.23
N ALA A 354 24.97 -22.75 14.77
CA ALA A 354 24.95 -23.94 13.91
C ALA A 354 24.41 -25.20 14.59
N ARG A 355 24.53 -25.31 15.92
CA ARG A 355 23.95 -26.44 16.69
C ARG A 355 22.44 -26.35 16.87
N THR A 356 21.85 -25.21 16.54
CA THR A 356 20.40 -24.97 16.57
C THR A 356 19.77 -24.85 15.18
N LEU A 357 20.58 -24.85 14.11
CA LEU A 357 20.06 -25.02 12.75
C LEU A 357 19.63 -26.49 12.60
N PRO A 358 18.33 -26.79 12.54
CA PRO A 358 17.88 -28.17 12.39
C PRO A 358 18.51 -28.75 11.14
N MET A 359 19.14 -29.92 11.25
CA MET A 359 19.50 -30.72 10.07
C MET A 359 18.23 -30.91 9.24
N ILE A 360 18.15 -30.20 8.12
CA ILE A 360 16.95 -30.00 7.32
C ILE A 360 16.65 -31.28 6.54
N GLN A 361 16.02 -32.22 7.23
CA GLN A 361 15.06 -33.15 6.64
C GLN A 361 13.63 -32.84 7.14
N THR A 362 13.44 -31.76 7.91
CA THR A 362 12.15 -31.46 8.58
C THR A 362 11.75 -29.98 8.56
N VAL A 363 12.55 -29.06 8.00
CA VAL A 363 12.14 -27.63 7.89
C VAL A 363 11.60 -27.25 6.50
N ILE A 364 11.71 -28.13 5.50
CA ILE A 364 11.15 -27.91 4.14
C ILE A 364 9.61 -28.07 4.12
N LEU A 365 8.99 -28.57 5.20
CA LEU A 365 7.55 -28.90 5.22
C LEU A 365 6.65 -27.84 5.88
N LEU A 366 7.19 -26.72 6.41
CA LEU A 366 6.38 -25.78 7.20
C LEU A 366 6.30 -24.34 6.70
N ASP A 367 7.05 -23.93 5.68
CA ASP A 367 6.87 -22.61 5.05
C ASP A 367 6.13 -22.70 3.70
N PHE A 368 5.07 -23.52 3.68
CA PHE A 368 3.99 -23.35 2.71
C PHE A 368 3.08 -22.25 3.15
#